data_AF-X1PHT4-F1
#
_entry.id   AF-X1PHT4-F1
#
_cell.length_a   1.000
_cell.length_b   1.000
_cell.length_c   1.000
_cell.angle_alpha   90.00
_cell.angle_beta   90.00
_cell.angle_gamma   90.00
#
_symmetry.space_group_name_H-M   'P 1'
#
loop_
_entity.id
_entity.type
_entity.pdbx_description
1 polymer ?
#
loop_
_entity_poly.entity_id
_entity_poly.type
_entity_poly.pdbx_seq_one_letter_code
_entity_poly.pdbx_strand_id
1 'polypeptide(L)'
;MNPDEKVDSLLIYVLSEDYAGYDSLFWAQFGVSFLLDVEIKGSRRKILFDTAAHAEPILHNMGLFKIKPLDVDLIVLSHHHFDHTGGLAGIMEAIDKGNVPVVAHPEIFKTSVMARPYSDLEHFPYLNIGFIGKNKEQREEKKKSTQDIDDCLPSG
;
A
#
# COMPACT_ATOMS: atom_id res chain seq x y z
N MET A 1 -23.45 -1.00 1.29
CA MET A 1 -23.28 -0.27 2.57
C MET A 1 -24.23 0.91 2.53
N ASN A 2 -24.99 1.17 3.59
CA ASN A 2 -25.86 2.34 3.62
C ASN A 2 -24.98 3.56 3.94
N PRO A 3 -24.89 4.60 3.09
CA PRO A 3 -24.05 5.77 3.35
C PRO A 3 -24.47 6.56 4.60
N ASP A 4 -25.68 6.34 5.12
CA ASP A 4 -26.18 6.96 6.36
C ASP A 4 -25.82 6.16 7.62
N GLU A 5 -25.10 5.05 7.47
CA GLU A 5 -24.68 4.20 8.58
C GLU A 5 -23.55 4.88 9.38
N LYS A 6 -23.86 5.24 10.62
CA LYS A 6 -22.92 5.93 11.51
C LYS A 6 -21.92 4.95 12.11
N VAL A 7 -20.69 5.43 12.29
CA VAL A 7 -19.66 4.75 13.08
C VAL A 7 -19.96 4.96 14.56
N ASP A 8 -20.02 3.86 15.32
CA ASP A 8 -20.28 3.90 16.76
C ASP A 8 -19.00 4.30 17.53
N SER A 9 -17.86 3.74 17.11
CA SER A 9 -16.54 4.11 17.65
C SER A 9 -15.44 3.97 16.60
N LEU A 10 -14.43 4.85 16.71
CA LEU A 10 -13.24 4.85 15.87
C LEU A 10 -12.02 5.13 16.75
N LEU A 11 -11.09 4.19 16.77
CA LEU A 11 -9.76 4.37 17.32
C LEU A 11 -8.73 4.29 16.20
N ILE A 12 -7.81 5.26 16.15
CA ILE A 12 -6.77 5.35 15.14
C ILE A 12 -5.42 5.17 15.83
N TYR A 13 -4.67 4.16 15.40
CA TYR A 13 -3.27 4.00 15.76
C TYR A 13 -2.40 4.54 14.63
N VAL A 14 -1.48 5.44 14.95
CA VAL A 14 -0.44 5.88 14.01
C VAL A 14 0.68 4.84 14.08
N LEU A 15 0.77 3.99 13.05
CA LEU A 15 1.76 2.92 12.99
C LEU A 15 3.02 3.33 12.23
N SER A 16 2.95 4.35 11.38
CA SER A 16 4.09 4.93 10.70
C SER A 16 3.85 6.40 10.41
N GLU A 17 4.89 7.19 10.63
CA GLU A 17 5.02 8.60 10.29
C GLU A 17 6.53 8.92 10.19
N ASP A 18 6.86 9.99 9.47
CA ASP A 18 8.17 10.62 9.35
C ASP A 18 8.77 11.00 10.72
N TYR A 19 7.93 11.21 11.75
CA TYR A 19 8.39 11.55 13.10
C TYR A 19 7.69 10.76 14.21
N ALA A 20 8.48 10.15 15.10
CA ALA A 20 8.00 9.34 16.21
C ALA A 20 8.16 10.00 17.60
N GLY A 21 8.73 11.20 17.69
CA GLY A 21 9.05 11.85 18.96
C GLY A 21 10.47 11.54 19.47
N TYR A 22 11.06 12.48 20.20
CA TYR A 22 12.32 12.27 20.92
C TYR A 22 12.12 11.30 22.10
N ASP A 23 13.10 10.44 22.37
CA ASP A 23 13.05 9.36 23.38
C ASP A 23 11.86 8.38 23.24
N SER A 24 11.26 8.33 22.07
CA SER A 24 10.19 7.40 21.75
C SER A 24 10.74 6.00 21.47
N LEU A 25 10.01 4.96 21.88
CA LEU A 25 10.30 3.58 21.50
C LEU A 25 9.78 3.25 20.08
N PHE A 26 8.89 4.10 19.54
CA PHE A 26 8.33 3.95 18.22
C PHE A 26 9.36 4.27 17.14
N TRP A 27 9.30 3.52 16.04
CA TRP A 27 10.17 3.76 14.89
C TRP A 27 9.45 4.66 13.88
N ALA A 28 10.14 5.71 13.46
CA ALA A 28 9.73 6.57 12.35
C ALA A 28 10.29 6.02 11.03
N GLN A 29 9.62 6.34 9.92
CA GLN A 29 10.12 6.10 8.58
C GLN A 29 9.43 7.05 7.61
N PHE A 30 10.02 7.22 6.41
CA PHE A 30 9.35 7.94 5.35
C PHE A 30 8.06 7.22 4.95
N GLY A 31 6.93 7.91 5.08
CA GLY A 31 5.63 7.40 4.71
C GLY A 31 4.74 6.98 5.87
N VAL A 32 3.45 6.81 5.55
CA VAL A 32 2.39 6.73 6.56
C VAL A 32 1.72 5.35 6.58
N SER A 33 1.23 4.99 7.76
CA SER A 33 0.35 3.85 7.95
C SER A 33 -0.47 4.02 9.22
N PHE A 34 -1.76 3.71 9.13
CA PHE A 34 -2.69 3.81 10.25
C PHE A 34 -3.47 2.51 10.42
N LEU A 35 -3.69 2.09 11.66
CA LEU A 35 -4.68 1.07 11.95
C LEU A 35 -5.96 1.73 12.45
N LEU A 36 -7.03 1.57 11.67
CA LEU A 36 -8.37 2.02 12.02
C LEU A 36 -9.11 0.86 12.68
N ASP A 37 -9.40 0.99 13.95
CA ASP A 37 -10.21 0.05 14.71
C ASP A 37 -11.61 0.62 14.86
N VAL A 38 -12.53 0.10 14.04
CA VAL A 38 -13.86 0.70 13.78
C VAL A 38 -14.95 -0.22 14.28
N GLU A 39 -15.94 0.33 14.97
CA GLU A 39 -17.15 -0.37 15.38
C GLU A 39 -18.40 0.21 14.71
N ILE A 40 -19.21 -0.65 14.11
CA ILE A 40 -20.48 -0.32 13.47
C ILE A 40 -21.51 -1.38 13.85
N LYS A 41 -22.60 -0.97 14.52
CA LYS A 41 -23.69 -1.84 15.00
C LYS A 41 -23.18 -3.05 15.79
N GLY A 42 -22.20 -2.83 16.67
CA GLY A 42 -21.56 -3.88 17.47
C GLY A 42 -20.64 -4.83 16.69
N SER A 43 -20.43 -4.61 15.39
CA SER A 43 -19.43 -5.32 14.59
C SER A 43 -18.14 -4.50 14.53
N ARG A 44 -17.02 -5.09 14.96
CA ARG A 44 -15.71 -4.45 14.98
C ARG A 44 -14.83 -4.93 13.82
N ARG A 45 -14.09 -4.02 13.20
CA ARG A 45 -13.18 -4.31 12.07
C ARG A 45 -11.90 -3.51 12.20
N LYS A 46 -10.77 -4.14 11.92
CA LYS A 46 -9.46 -3.48 11.88
C LYS A 46 -9.00 -3.32 10.43
N ILE A 47 -8.86 -2.07 10.01
CA ILE A 47 -8.46 -1.69 8.65
C ILE A 47 -7.06 -1.09 8.72
N LEU A 48 -6.11 -1.66 7.99
CA LEU A 48 -4.80 -1.05 7.80
C LEU A 48 -4.86 -0.10 6.60
N PHE A 49 -4.69 1.19 6.85
CA PHE A 49 -4.66 2.22 5.82
C PHE A 49 -3.21 2.57 5.50
N ASP A 50 -2.79 2.31 4.27
CA ASP A 50 -1.41 2.37 3.78
C ASP A 50 -0.42 1.47 4.56
N THR A 51 0.75 1.27 3.97
CA THR A 51 1.77 0.32 4.42
C THR A 51 3.17 0.90 4.47
N ALA A 52 3.28 2.24 4.44
CA ALA A 52 4.53 2.98 4.45
C ALA A 52 5.58 2.49 3.43
N ALA A 53 6.83 2.93 3.57
CA ALA A 53 7.94 2.44 2.75
C ALA A 53 8.36 1.00 3.11
N HIS A 54 8.31 0.63 4.40
CA HIS A 54 8.77 -0.66 4.91
C HIS A 54 7.81 -1.26 5.94
N ALA A 55 7.68 -2.59 5.91
CA ALA A 55 6.83 -3.33 6.85
C ALA A 55 7.40 -3.33 8.28
N GLU A 56 8.73 -3.38 8.42
CA GLU A 56 9.38 -3.66 9.70
C GLU A 56 9.12 -2.60 10.78
N PRO A 57 9.19 -1.28 10.51
CA PRO A 57 8.79 -0.27 11.50
C PRO A 57 7.31 -0.37 11.89
N ILE A 58 6.42 -0.69 10.95
CA ILE A 58 4.99 -0.91 11.25
C ILE A 58 4.81 -2.10 12.20
N LEU A 59 5.45 -3.24 11.91
CA LEU A 59 5.35 -4.45 12.71
C LEU A 59 5.95 -4.26 14.12
N HIS A 60 7.07 -3.55 14.23
CA HIS A 60 7.65 -3.13 15.51
C HIS A 60 6.65 -2.27 16.31
N ASN A 61 6.09 -1.24 15.69
CA ASN A 61 5.13 -0.33 16.32
C ASN A 61 3.82 -1.04 16.73
N MET A 62 3.33 -1.98 15.91
CA MET A 62 2.21 -2.87 16.29
C MET A 62 2.54 -3.68 17.55
N GLY A 63 3.76 -4.21 17.65
CA GLY A 63 4.24 -4.94 18.84
C GLY A 63 4.18 -4.10 20.11
N LEU A 64 4.60 -2.83 20.05
CA LEU A 64 4.53 -1.89 21.17
C LEU A 64 3.08 -1.63 21.62
N PHE A 65 2.15 -1.53 20.67
CA PHE A 65 0.71 -1.42 20.95
C PHE A 65 0.05 -2.75 21.33
N LYS A 66 0.80 -3.87 21.34
CA LYS A 66 0.29 -5.23 21.54
C LYS A 66 -0.78 -5.63 20.53
N ILE A 67 -0.68 -5.10 19.32
CA ILE A 67 -1.53 -5.42 18.18
C ILE A 67 -0.88 -6.56 17.40
N LYS A 68 -1.67 -7.58 17.06
CA LYS A 68 -1.20 -8.67 16.20
C LYS A 68 -1.48 -8.31 14.74
N PRO A 69 -0.54 -8.54 13.80
CA PRO A 69 -0.81 -8.40 12.37
C PRO A 69 -2.01 -9.25 11.94
N LEU A 70 -2.14 -10.45 12.51
CA LEU A 70 -3.29 -11.35 12.33
C LEU A 70 -4.64 -10.71 12.72
N ASP A 71 -4.70 -9.57 13.40
CA ASP A 71 -5.99 -8.93 13.67
C ASP A 71 -6.46 -8.04 12.51
N VAL A 72 -5.63 -7.77 11.50
CA VAL A 72 -6.01 -6.96 10.33
C VAL A 72 -7.02 -7.72 9.46
N ASP A 73 -8.12 -7.05 9.13
CA ASP A 73 -9.25 -7.61 8.34
C ASP A 73 -9.25 -7.12 6.89
N LEU A 74 -8.67 -5.95 6.64
CA LEU A 74 -8.71 -5.25 5.35
C LEU A 74 -7.49 -4.33 5.25
N ILE A 75 -6.89 -4.25 4.08
CA ILE A 75 -5.89 -3.23 3.74
C ILE A 75 -6.50 -2.26 2.73
N VAL A 76 -6.32 -0.97 2.94
CA VAL A 76 -6.71 0.08 1.99
C VAL A 76 -5.45 0.85 1.58
N LEU A 77 -5.21 1.00 0.29
CA LEU A 77 -4.12 1.81 -0.25
C LEU A 77 -4.69 3.11 -0.80
N SER A 78 -4.18 4.24 -0.30
CA SER A 78 -4.62 5.57 -0.69
C SER A 78 -4.23 5.90 -2.14
N HIS A 79 -2.99 5.59 -2.51
CA HIS A 79 -2.44 5.77 -3.84
C HIS A 79 -1.16 4.94 -4.02
N HIS A 80 -0.51 5.10 -5.16
CA HIS A 80 0.50 4.16 -5.66
C HIS A 80 1.93 4.48 -5.26
N HIS A 81 2.24 5.51 -4.47
CA HIS A 81 3.64 5.79 -4.13
C HIS A 81 4.24 4.76 -3.16
N PHE A 82 5.56 4.58 -3.21
CA PHE A 82 6.27 3.56 -2.44
C PHE A 82 6.22 3.81 -0.93
N ASP A 83 6.13 5.07 -0.50
CA ASP A 83 5.94 5.51 0.88
C ASP A 83 4.53 5.24 1.41
N HIS A 84 3.67 4.63 0.60
CA HIS A 84 2.34 4.14 0.99
C HIS A 84 2.17 2.64 0.74
N THR A 85 2.95 2.06 -0.17
CA THR A 85 2.75 0.69 -0.69
C THR A 85 3.93 -0.24 -0.46
N GLY A 86 5.08 0.28 -0.05
CA GLY A 86 6.35 -0.45 0.01
C GLY A 86 6.35 -1.56 1.06
N GLY A 87 5.68 -1.36 2.19
CA GLY A 87 5.55 -2.39 3.24
C GLY A 87 4.54 -3.50 2.93
N LEU A 88 3.73 -3.39 1.88
CA LEU A 88 2.59 -4.29 1.64
C LEU A 88 2.98 -5.77 1.64
N ALA A 89 4.05 -6.14 0.93
CA ALA A 89 4.46 -7.55 0.82
C ALA A 89 4.84 -8.15 2.19
N GLY A 90 5.65 -7.44 2.99
CA GLY A 90 6.05 -7.91 4.31
C GLY A 90 4.90 -7.91 5.32
N ILE A 91 3.96 -6.96 5.21
CA ILE A 91 2.74 -6.99 6.03
C ILE A 91 1.87 -8.20 5.67
N MET A 92 1.68 -8.50 4.38
CA MET A 92 0.90 -9.66 3.96
C MET A 92 1.49 -10.98 4.46
N GLU A 93 2.83 -11.10 4.42
CA GLU A 93 3.55 -12.24 4.99
C GLU A 93 3.31 -12.34 6.51
N ALA A 94 3.39 -11.23 7.24
CA ALA A 94 3.18 -11.23 8.69
C ALA A 94 1.74 -11.51 9.13
N ILE A 95 0.73 -11.18 8.30
CA ILE A 95 -0.66 -11.50 8.60
C ILE A 95 -0.93 -13.01 8.49
N ASP A 96 -0.28 -13.72 7.57
CA ASP A 96 -0.35 -15.19 7.41
C ASP A 96 -1.78 -15.78 7.36
N LYS A 97 -2.77 -15.02 6.86
CA LYS A 97 -4.18 -15.47 6.66
C LYS A 97 -4.44 -16.03 5.26
N GLY A 98 -3.48 -15.98 4.37
CA GLY A 98 -3.61 -16.37 2.95
C GLY A 98 -4.47 -15.46 2.08
N ASN A 99 -5.49 -14.76 2.61
CA ASN A 99 -6.36 -13.90 1.79
C ASN A 99 -6.95 -12.70 2.55
N VAL A 100 -6.10 -11.73 2.89
CA VAL A 100 -6.56 -10.41 3.38
C VAL A 100 -6.93 -9.55 2.16
N PRO A 101 -8.16 -9.02 2.08
CA PRO A 101 -8.54 -8.14 0.99
C PRO A 101 -7.67 -6.88 0.97
N VAL A 102 -7.23 -6.47 -0.22
CA VAL A 102 -6.56 -5.19 -0.47
C VAL A 102 -7.46 -4.37 -1.38
N VAL A 103 -7.88 -3.20 -0.92
CA VAL A 103 -8.71 -2.26 -1.68
C VAL A 103 -7.84 -1.09 -2.11
N ALA A 104 -7.86 -0.80 -3.40
CA ALA A 104 -7.13 0.30 -4.00
C ALA A 104 -7.85 0.79 -5.25
N HIS A 105 -7.54 2.00 -5.71
CA HIS A 105 -8.04 2.50 -6.99
C HIS A 105 -7.54 1.62 -8.16
N PRO A 106 -8.31 1.43 -9.26
CA PRO A 106 -7.86 0.64 -10.41
C PRO A 106 -6.52 1.08 -11.02
N GLU A 107 -6.19 2.37 -10.89
CA GLU A 107 -4.92 2.95 -11.34
C GLU A 107 -3.76 2.84 -10.33
N ILE A 108 -3.86 1.98 -9.30
CA ILE A 108 -2.79 1.80 -8.30
C ILE A 108 -1.44 1.36 -8.88
N PHE A 109 -1.40 0.90 -10.13
CA PHE A 109 -0.17 0.51 -10.84
C PHE A 109 0.28 1.53 -11.88
N LYS A 110 -0.27 2.75 -11.85
CA LYS A 110 0.14 3.83 -12.74
C LYS A 110 1.61 4.18 -12.48
N THR A 111 2.38 4.31 -13.55
CA THR A 111 3.78 4.76 -13.47
C THR A 111 3.87 6.13 -12.80
N SER A 112 4.80 6.29 -11.86
CA SER A 112 5.13 7.60 -11.30
C SER A 112 6.61 7.74 -11.09
N VAL A 113 7.15 8.84 -11.61
CA VAL A 113 8.58 9.08 -11.66
C VAL A 113 8.89 10.38 -10.94
N MET A 114 9.93 10.34 -10.12
CA MET A 114 10.60 11.54 -9.63
C MET A 114 11.66 11.93 -10.66
N ALA A 115 11.52 13.13 -11.21
CA ALA A 115 12.54 13.74 -12.07
C ALA A 115 13.47 14.59 -11.22
N ARG A 116 14.79 14.34 -11.30
CA ARG A 116 15.77 15.19 -10.62
C ARG A 116 16.13 16.42 -11.47
N PRO A 117 16.38 17.60 -10.85
CA PRO A 117 16.81 18.78 -11.59
C PRO A 117 18.16 18.57 -12.30
N TYR A 118 18.33 19.32 -13.39
CA TYR A 118 19.35 19.15 -14.44
C TYR A 118 20.83 19.15 -13.96
N SER A 119 21.13 19.64 -12.76
CA SER A 119 22.51 19.67 -12.23
C SER A 119 23.10 18.29 -11.92
N ASP A 120 22.25 17.26 -11.80
CA ASP A 120 22.65 15.93 -11.28
C ASP A 120 22.60 14.82 -12.36
N LEU A 121 22.61 15.19 -13.65
CA LEU A 121 22.34 14.30 -14.80
C LEU A 121 23.33 13.16 -15.02
N GLU A 122 24.44 13.09 -14.29
CA GLU A 122 25.39 11.98 -14.48
C GLU A 122 24.84 10.63 -13.99
N HIS A 123 23.75 10.60 -13.20
CA HIS A 123 23.17 9.35 -12.68
C HIS A 123 21.62 9.39 -12.69
N PHE A 124 20.99 8.49 -13.46
CA PHE A 124 19.55 8.18 -13.51
C PHE A 124 18.59 9.37 -13.29
N PRO A 125 18.19 10.11 -14.36
CA PRO A 125 17.35 11.29 -14.23
C PRO A 125 15.93 11.02 -13.73
N TYR A 126 15.48 9.76 -13.78
CA TYR A 126 14.15 9.32 -13.40
C TYR A 126 14.23 8.12 -12.46
N LEU A 127 13.61 8.25 -11.30
CA LEU A 127 13.40 7.14 -10.36
C LEU A 127 11.91 6.82 -10.32
N ASN A 128 11.55 5.56 -10.57
CA ASN A 128 10.17 5.12 -10.35
C ASN A 128 9.92 5.03 -8.84
N ILE A 129 8.94 5.79 -8.37
CA ILE A 129 8.51 5.85 -6.97
C ILE A 129 7.14 5.18 -6.78
N GLY A 130 6.57 4.60 -7.83
CA GLY A 130 5.25 3.98 -7.83
C GLY A 130 5.26 2.48 -7.57
N PHE A 131 4.12 1.97 -7.14
CA PHE A 131 3.83 0.56 -6.93
C PHE A 131 3.76 -0.15 -8.27
N ILE A 132 4.59 -1.17 -8.45
CA ILE A 132 4.75 -1.85 -9.73
C ILE A 132 3.88 -3.09 -9.75
N GLY A 133 3.02 -3.17 -10.76
CA GLY A 133 2.17 -4.34 -10.99
C GLY A 133 1.29 -4.15 -12.21
N LYS A 134 0.29 -5.01 -12.35
CA LYS A 134 -0.72 -4.91 -13.40
C LYS A 134 -2.05 -5.42 -12.89
N ASN A 135 -3.10 -4.62 -13.08
CA ASN A 135 -4.47 -5.05 -12.85
C ASN A 135 -4.96 -6.01 -13.97
N LYS A 136 -6.17 -6.56 -13.86
CA LYS A 136 -6.71 -7.51 -14.85
C LYS A 136 -6.84 -6.86 -16.25
N GLU A 137 -7.38 -5.66 -16.31
CA GLU A 137 -7.59 -4.91 -17.56
C GLU A 137 -6.24 -4.65 -18.29
N GLN A 138 -5.23 -4.16 -17.57
CA GLN A 138 -3.87 -3.93 -18.09
C GLN A 138 -3.16 -5.22 -18.53
N ARG A 139 -3.49 -6.37 -17.91
CA ARG A 139 -2.99 -7.69 -18.35
C ARG A 139 -3.67 -8.12 -19.65
N GLU A 140 -4.96 -7.84 -19.81
CA GLU A 140 -5.74 -8.17 -21.00
C GLU A 140 -5.41 -7.27 -22.19
N GLU A 141 -5.24 -5.96 -21.96
CA GLU A 141 -4.78 -5.01 -22.97
C GLU A 141 -3.39 -5.35 -23.51
N LYS A 142 -2.45 -5.73 -22.62
CA LYS A 142 -1.12 -6.18 -23.06
C LYS A 142 -1.20 -7.49 -23.86
N LYS A 143 -2.11 -8.40 -23.54
CA LYS A 143 -2.32 -9.62 -24.34
C LYS A 143 -2.81 -9.28 -25.74
N LYS A 144 -3.80 -8.38 -25.87
CA LYS A 144 -4.27 -7.89 -27.18
C LYS A 144 -3.14 -7.22 -27.97
N SER A 145 -2.41 -6.29 -27.34
CA SER A 145 -1.32 -5.58 -28.03
C SER A 145 -0.18 -6.49 -28.45
N THR A 146 0.05 -7.62 -27.77
CA THR A 146 1.10 -8.58 -28.16
C THR A 146 0.62 -9.44 -29.33
N GLN A 147 -0.67 -9.79 -29.34
CA GLN A 147 -1.30 -10.57 -30.40
C GLN A 147 -1.38 -9.78 -31.72
N ASP A 148 -1.64 -8.47 -31.65
CA ASP A 148 -1.62 -7.58 -32.82
C ASP A 148 -0.20 -7.45 -33.46
N ILE A 149 0.86 -7.66 -32.68
CA ILE A 149 2.25 -7.63 -33.18
C ILE A 149 2.61 -8.95 -33.87
N ASP A 150 2.16 -10.07 -33.31
CA ASP A 150 2.38 -11.40 -33.89
C ASP A 150 1.62 -11.58 -35.22
N ASP A 151 0.44 -10.97 -35.36
CA ASP A 151 -0.36 -10.96 -36.61
C ASP A 151 0.24 -10.06 -37.71
N CYS A 152 1.24 -9.23 -37.39
CA CYS A 152 1.93 -8.34 -38.34
C CYS A 152 3.25 -8.92 -38.89
N LEU A 153 3.67 -10.11 -38.46
CA LEU A 153 4.84 -10.79 -39.02
C LEU A 153 4.42 -11.64 -40.21
N PRO A 154 5.04 -11.49 -41.40
CA PRO A 154 4.67 -12.29 -42.55
C PRO A 154 4.95 -13.77 -42.25
N SER A 155 3.94 -14.61 -42.47
CA SER A 155 4.08 -16.07 -42.46
C SER A 155 5.13 -16.45 -43.51
N GLY A 156 6.30 -16.91 -43.04
CA GLY A 156 7.39 -17.40 -43.89
C GLY A 156 7.03 -18.63 -44.70
#